data_AF-A0A7J6Q243-F1
#
_entry.id   AF-A0A7J6Q243-F1
#
_cell.length_a   1.000
_cell.length_b   1.000
_cell.length_c   1.000
_cell.angle_alpha   90.00
_cell.angle_beta   90.00
_cell.angle_gamma   90.00
#
_symmetry.space_group_name_H-M   'P 1'
#
loop_
_entity.id
_entity.type
_entity.pdbx_description
1 polymer ?
#
loop_
_entity_poly.entity_id
_entity_poly.type
_entity_poly.pdbx_seq_one_letter_code
_entity_poly.pdbx_strand_id
1 'polypeptide(L)'
;VQICAIPPSGPSSSHVGYPGYLGGGTFGYVCAGFVHGARCAVKVSRGLGRTSADGHDPQFIREVMTLSKLHSNPNIVTLLGFVPSDATSDSCLLVMEEMATSLQSVIEGVGPLP
;
A
#
# COMPACT_ATOMS: atom_id res chain seq x y z
N VAL A 1 3.29 1.54 -14.78
CA VAL A 1 3.45 0.46 -13.79
C VAL A 1 2.29 -0.50 -13.96
N GLN A 2 2.53 -1.73 -14.43
CA GLN A 2 1.48 -2.75 -14.48
C GLN A 2 1.38 -3.36 -13.08
N ILE A 3 0.44 -2.87 -12.27
CA ILE A 3 0.15 -3.42 -10.95
C ILE A 3 -0.80 -4.60 -11.16
N CYS A 4 -0.28 -5.82 -11.09
CA CYS A 4 -1.13 -7.01 -11.08
C CYS A 4 -1.65 -7.22 -9.65
N ALA A 5 -2.80 -6.65 -9.33
CA ALA A 5 -3.54 -7.06 -8.14
C ALA A 5 -3.99 -8.51 -8.35
N ILE A 6 -3.65 -9.40 -7.42
CA ILE A 6 -4.08 -10.80 -7.49
C ILE A 6 -5.62 -10.82 -7.40
N PRO A 7 -6.36 -11.41 -8.35
CA PRO A 7 -7.82 -11.39 -8.32
C PRO A 7 -8.37 -12.33 -7.22
N PRO A 8 -9.47 -11.96 -6.54
CA PRO A 8 -10.08 -12.76 -5.47
C PRO A 8 -10.65 -14.08 -6.02
N SER A 9 -10.31 -15.19 -5.37
CA SER A 9 -10.97 -16.49 -5.56
C SER A 9 -11.77 -16.84 -4.29
N GLY A 10 -13.04 -16.46 -4.24
CA GLY A 10 -14.01 -16.96 -3.25
C GLY A 10 -14.85 -15.89 -2.52
N PRO A 11 -16.06 -16.25 -2.02
CA PRO A 11 -17.06 -15.26 -1.63
C PRO A 11 -16.98 -14.82 -0.15
N SER A 12 -16.90 -13.50 0.01
CA SER A 12 -17.45 -12.64 1.08
C SER A 12 -17.48 -13.12 2.54
N SER A 13 -16.64 -12.49 3.39
CA SER A 13 -17.08 -11.86 4.65
C SER A 13 -15.96 -10.98 5.23
N SER A 14 -16.26 -9.71 5.53
CA SER A 14 -15.47 -8.77 6.34
C SER A 14 -13.97 -8.61 5.99
N HIS A 15 -13.62 -7.82 4.98
CA HIS A 15 -12.24 -7.44 4.59
C HIS A 15 -11.22 -8.56 4.33
N VAL A 16 -11.60 -9.82 4.56
CA VAL A 16 -10.92 -11.06 4.18
C VAL A 16 -11.42 -11.41 2.78
N GLY A 17 -10.60 -11.16 1.77
CA GLY A 17 -11.00 -11.43 0.39
C GLY A 17 -10.07 -10.90 -0.69
N TYR A 18 -9.15 -9.99 -0.37
CA TYR A 18 -8.08 -9.62 -1.30
C TYR A 18 -6.94 -10.62 -1.15
N PRO A 19 -6.61 -11.41 -2.19
CA PRO A 19 -5.42 -12.25 -2.12
C PRO A 19 -4.20 -11.34 -1.91
N GLY A 20 -3.37 -11.70 -0.94
CA GLY A 20 -2.22 -10.88 -0.55
C GLY A 20 -2.54 -9.75 0.43
N TYR A 21 -3.71 -9.65 1.06
CA TYR A 21 -3.92 -8.67 2.13
C TYR A 21 -2.85 -8.80 3.24
N LEU A 22 -2.12 -7.71 3.51
CA LEU A 22 -1.05 -7.66 4.51
C LEU A 22 -1.50 -6.97 5.79
N GLY A 23 -2.48 -6.07 5.71
CA GLY A 23 -2.97 -5.30 6.85
C GLY A 23 -3.80 -4.11 6.41
N GLY A 24 -4.49 -3.47 7.35
CA GLY A 24 -5.38 -2.38 7.03
C GLY A 24 -5.92 -1.68 8.26
N GLY A 25 -6.46 -0.49 8.05
CA GLY A 25 -6.98 0.36 9.10
C GLY A 25 -7.94 1.40 8.56
N THR A 26 -8.17 2.45 9.34
CA THR A 26 -9.14 3.51 9.04
C THR A 26 -8.83 4.26 7.74
N PHE A 27 -7.57 4.32 7.33
CA PHE A 27 -7.11 5.14 6.20
C PHE A 27 -6.96 4.37 4.89
N GLY A 28 -7.15 3.04 4.92
CA GLY A 28 -6.84 2.20 3.77
C GLY A 28 -6.37 0.82 4.18
N TYR A 29 -5.81 0.12 3.22
CA TYR A 29 -5.26 -1.22 3.42
C TYR A 29 -4.01 -1.41 2.58
N VAL A 30 -3.26 -2.45 2.91
CA VAL A 30 -2.05 -2.86 2.23
C VAL A 30 -2.24 -4.27 1.71
N CYS A 31 -1.84 -4.50 0.48
CA CYS A 31 -1.84 -5.81 -0.15
C CYS A 31 -0.49 -6.07 -0.81
N ALA A 32 -0.11 -7.34 -0.92
CA ALA A 32 0.99 -7.79 -1.73
C ALA A 32 0.64 -7.60 -3.21
N GLY A 33 1.64 -7.25 -4.00
CA GLY A 33 1.52 -7.05 -5.44
C GLY A 33 2.82 -7.35 -6.14
N PHE A 34 2.84 -7.07 -7.45
CA PHE A 34 4.02 -7.24 -8.26
C PHE A 34 4.26 -6.00 -9.13
N VAL A 35 5.51 -5.55 -9.17
CA VAL A 35 6.02 -4.56 -10.13
C VAL A 35 7.21 -5.16 -10.85
N HIS A 36 7.13 -5.25 -12.18
CA HIS A 36 8.18 -5.84 -13.04
C HIS A 36 8.63 -7.25 -12.59
N GLY A 37 7.70 -8.07 -12.08
CA GLY A 37 7.97 -9.43 -11.59
C GLY A 37 8.57 -9.50 -10.18
N ALA A 38 8.86 -8.37 -9.54
CA ALA A 38 9.28 -8.32 -8.15
C ALA A 38 8.09 -8.12 -7.21
N ARG A 39 8.11 -8.83 -6.09
CA ARG A 39 7.14 -8.68 -4.99
C ARG A 39 7.21 -7.28 -4.37
N CYS A 40 6.05 -6.70 -4.07
CA CYS A 40 5.95 -5.37 -3.48
C CYS A 40 4.74 -5.26 -2.55
N ALA A 41 4.75 -4.26 -1.66
CA ALA A 41 3.59 -3.88 -0.87
C ALA A 41 2.86 -2.70 -1.54
N VAL A 42 1.55 -2.83 -1.76
CA VAL A 42 0.69 -1.80 -2.35
C VAL A 42 -0.28 -1.31 -1.29
N LYS A 43 -0.08 -0.07 -0.84
CA LYS A 43 -1.02 0.63 0.03
C LYS A 43 -2.08 1.31 -0.82
N VAL A 44 -3.33 1.00 -0.53
CA VAL A 44 -4.53 1.58 -1.14
C VAL A 44 -5.17 2.51 -0.11
N SER A 45 -5.09 3.81 -0.35
CA SER A 45 -5.76 4.80 0.48
C SER A 45 -7.23 4.89 0.10
N ARG A 46 -8.14 4.75 1.07
CA ARG A 46 -9.56 5.06 0.85
C ARG A 46 -9.69 6.57 0.86
N GLY A 47 -10.14 7.16 -0.25
CA GLY A 47 -10.35 8.60 -0.39
C GLY A 47 -11.28 9.15 0.71
N LEU A 48 -10.71 9.49 1.86
CA LEU A 48 -11.40 10.14 2.97
C LEU A 48 -11.45 11.65 2.70
N GLY A 49 -12.22 12.02 1.67
CA GLY A 49 -12.98 13.26 1.61
C GLY A 49 -12.26 14.59 1.87
N ARG A 50 -10.97 14.75 1.52
CA ARG A 50 -10.30 16.06 1.57
C ARG A 50 -9.33 16.22 0.41
N THR A 51 -9.89 16.54 -0.74
CA THR A 51 -9.13 17.16 -1.84
C THR A 51 -8.60 18.50 -1.36
N SER A 52 -7.28 18.73 -1.48
CA SER A 52 -6.76 20.10 -1.54
C SER A 52 -7.43 20.85 -2.70
N ALA A 53 -7.20 22.17 -2.81
CA ALA A 53 -7.65 22.95 -3.97
C ALA A 53 -7.22 22.35 -5.32
N ASP A 54 -6.18 21.49 -5.30
CA ASP A 54 -5.58 20.83 -6.46
C ASP A 54 -6.10 19.39 -6.69
N GLY A 55 -7.11 18.93 -5.94
CA GLY A 55 -7.73 17.61 -6.17
C GLY A 55 -6.99 16.41 -5.59
N HIS A 56 -5.94 16.61 -4.80
CA HIS A 56 -5.13 15.53 -4.22
C HIS A 56 -5.28 15.42 -2.69
N ASP A 57 -5.13 14.21 -2.16
CA ASP A 57 -5.05 13.98 -0.71
C ASP A 57 -3.71 14.50 -0.18
N PRO A 58 -3.69 15.54 0.69
CA PRO A 58 -2.46 16.12 1.22
C PRO A 58 -1.65 15.12 2.08
N GLN A 59 -2.28 14.11 2.68
CA GLN A 59 -1.57 13.08 3.44
C GLN A 59 -0.80 12.16 2.49
N PHE A 60 -1.43 11.75 1.40
CA PHE A 60 -0.79 10.97 0.35
C PHE A 60 0.40 11.71 -0.25
N ILE A 61 0.24 12.98 -0.64
CA ILE A 61 1.34 13.78 -1.19
C ILE A 61 2.49 13.92 -0.19
N ARG A 62 2.19 14.15 1.09
CA ARG A 62 3.22 14.22 2.14
C ARG A 62 3.98 12.90 2.26
N GLU A 63 3.30 11.78 2.23
CA GLU A 63 3.90 10.44 2.33
C GLU A 63 4.81 10.16 1.13
N VAL A 64 4.33 10.40 -0.10
CA VAL A 64 5.13 10.29 -1.33
C VAL A 64 6.38 11.15 -1.25
N MET A 65 6.24 12.42 -0.89
CA MET A 65 7.37 13.36 -0.79
C MET A 65 8.39 12.95 0.28
N THR A 66 7.91 12.41 1.40
CA THR A 66 8.78 11.97 2.50
C THR A 66 9.58 10.75 2.09
N LEU A 67 8.92 9.72 1.55
CA LEU A 67 9.60 8.50 1.12
C LEU A 67 10.53 8.75 -0.08
N SER A 68 10.14 9.61 -1.02
CA SER A 68 10.99 10.00 -2.15
C SER A 68 12.29 10.67 -1.69
N LYS A 69 12.24 11.49 -0.64
CA LYS A 69 13.45 12.15 -0.08
C LYS A 69 14.34 11.18 0.70
N LEU A 70 13.76 10.13 1.28
CA LEU A 70 14.46 9.17 2.13
C LEU A 70 14.93 7.92 1.37
N HIS A 71 14.78 7.88 0.04
CA HIS A 71 15.07 6.70 -0.79
C HIS A 71 16.50 6.12 -0.64
N SER A 72 17.47 6.92 -0.20
CA SER A 72 18.86 6.44 0.03
C SER A 72 19.09 5.86 1.42
N ASN A 73 18.12 5.91 2.33
CA ASN A 73 18.28 5.44 3.70
C ASN A 73 17.90 3.94 3.80
N PRO A 74 18.84 3.04 4.16
CA PRO A 74 18.58 1.61 4.20
C PRO A 74 17.62 1.15 5.31
N ASN A 75 17.26 2.04 6.26
CA ASN A 75 16.34 1.73 7.35
C ASN A 75 14.91 2.23 7.10
N ILE A 76 14.65 2.85 5.95
CA ILE A 76 13.34 3.35 5.55
C ILE A 76 12.87 2.55 4.35
N VAL A 77 11.60 2.14 4.37
CA VAL A 77 10.99 1.41 3.26
C VAL A 77 11.11 2.21 1.95
N THR A 78 11.57 1.54 0.91
CA THR A 78 11.80 2.12 -0.40
C THR A 78 10.47 2.33 -1.13
N LEU A 79 10.22 3.57 -1.56
CA LEU A 79 9.13 3.88 -2.48
C LEU A 79 9.50 3.45 -3.89
N LEU A 80 8.75 2.51 -4.46
CA LEU A 80 8.92 2.02 -5.82
C LEU A 80 8.12 2.82 -6.84
N GLY A 81 6.99 3.39 -6.42
CA GLY A 81 6.13 4.20 -7.27
C GLY A 81 4.81 4.56 -6.61
N PHE A 82 4.00 5.36 -7.29
CA PHE A 82 2.71 5.78 -6.79
C PHE A 82 1.75 6.08 -7.95
N VAL A 83 0.45 5.96 -7.68
CA VAL A 83 -0.63 6.37 -8.58
C VAL A 83 -1.52 7.33 -7.78
N PRO A 84 -1.54 8.63 -8.12
CA PRO A 84 -2.47 9.55 -7.48
C PRO A 84 -3.91 9.22 -7.86
N SER A 85 -4.86 9.66 -7.05
CA SER A 85 -6.29 9.63 -7.43
C SER A 85 -6.49 10.40 -8.74
N ASP A 86 -7.36 9.86 -9.59
CA ASP A 86 -7.78 10.51 -10.82
C ASP A 86 -9.31 10.63 -10.88
N ALA A 87 -9.84 11.22 -11.94
CA ALA A 87 -11.29 11.42 -12.09
C ALA A 87 -12.10 10.10 -12.15
N THR A 88 -11.44 8.95 -12.26
CA THR A 88 -12.05 7.62 -12.38
C THR A 88 -11.83 6.75 -11.14
N SER A 89 -10.97 7.17 -10.21
CA SER A 89 -10.64 6.45 -8.99
C SER A 89 -10.38 7.40 -7.83
N ASP A 90 -11.24 7.31 -6.80
CA ASP A 90 -11.06 7.99 -5.52
C ASP A 90 -9.94 7.38 -4.65
N SER A 91 -9.22 6.38 -5.18
CA SER A 91 -8.15 5.69 -4.46
C SER A 91 -6.79 6.12 -4.95
N CYS A 92 -5.90 6.42 -4.02
CA CYS A 92 -4.47 6.59 -4.30
C CYS A 92 -3.75 5.27 -4.02
N LEU A 93 -2.75 4.95 -4.84
CA LEU A 93 -1.90 3.77 -4.67
C LEU A 93 -0.47 4.21 -4.35
N LEU A 94 0.12 3.60 -3.33
CA LEU A 94 1.52 3.76 -2.97
C LEU A 94 2.19 2.39 -3.03
N VAL A 95 3.23 2.26 -3.84
CA VAL A 95 3.93 0.99 -4.05
C VAL A 95 5.30 1.04 -3.38
N MET A 96 5.54 0.11 -2.48
CA MET A 96 6.71 0.04 -1.62
C MET A 96 7.36 -1.33 -1.72
N GLU A 97 8.62 -1.45 -1.32
CA GLU A 97 9.22 -2.77 -1.13
C GLU A 97 8.42 -3.60 -0.11
N GLU A 98 8.38 -4.91 -0.31
CA GLU A 98 7.69 -5.80 0.61
C GLU A 98 8.62 -6.21 1.77
N MET A 99 8.14 -5.99 3.00
CA MET A 99 8.84 -6.42 4.21
C MET A 99 8.27 -7.77 4.67
N ALA A 100 9.13 -8.63 5.21
CA ALA A 100 8.72 -9.98 5.62
C ALA A 100 7.59 -9.99 6.67
N THR A 101 7.66 -9.08 7.65
CA THR A 101 6.63 -8.92 8.68
C THR A 101 6.80 -7.59 9.44
N SER A 102 5.85 -7.26 10.30
CA SER A 102 5.96 -6.13 11.22
C SER A 102 6.82 -6.48 12.44
N LEU A 103 7.46 -5.48 13.06
CA LEU A 103 8.20 -5.68 14.31
C LEU A 103 7.29 -6.20 15.44
N GLN A 104 6.05 -5.74 15.50
CA GLN A 104 5.08 -6.21 16.49
C GLN A 104 4.87 -7.71 16.36
N SER A 105 4.66 -8.22 15.14
CA SER A 105 4.51 -9.65 14.87
C SER A 105 5.74 -10.44 15.28
N VAL A 106 6.95 -9.91 15.06
CA VAL A 106 8.21 -10.54 15.53
C VAL A 106 8.24 -10.63 17.05
N ILE A 107 7.89 -9.55 17.75
CA ILE A 107 7.85 -9.50 19.22
C ILE A 107 6.81 -10.48 19.77
N GLU A 108 5.67 -10.61 19.10
CA GLU A 108 4.57 -11.51 19.48
C GLU A 108 4.84 -12.98 19.08
N GLY A 109 5.95 -13.26 18.38
CA GLY A 109 6.29 -14.62 17.92
C GLY A 109 5.41 -15.12 16.78
N VAL A 110 4.69 -14.23 16.09
CA VAL A 110 3.90 -14.54 14.90
C VAL A 110 4.83 -14.54 13.69
N GLY A 111 5.12 -15.73 13.16
CA GLY A 111 5.99 -15.89 11.99
C GLY A 111 5.47 -15.11 10.75
N PRO A 112 6.35 -14.75 9.80
CA PRO A 112 5.93 -14.11 8.57
C PRO A 112 4.91 -14.99 7.83
N LEU A 113 3.94 -14.36 7.17
CA LEU A 113 2.97 -15.07 6.32
C LEU A 113 3.75 -15.89 5.26
N PRO A 114 3.37 -17.15 5.02
CA PRO A 114 4.05 -18.04 4.07
C PRO A 114 4.03 -17.51 2.62
#